data_AF-B8CRP2-F1
#
_entry.id   AF-B8CRP2-F1
#
_cell.length_a   1.000
_cell.length_b   1.000
_cell.length_c   1.000
_cell.angle_alpha   90.00
_cell.angle_beta   90.00
_cell.angle_gamma   90.00
#
_symmetry.space_group_name_H-M   'P 1'
#
loop_
_entity.id
_entity.type
_entity.pdbx_description
1 polymer ?
#
loop_
_entity_poly.entity_id
_entity_poly.type
_entity_poly.pdbx_seq_one_letter_code
_entity_poly.pdbx_strand_id
1 'polypeptide(L)'
;MKKLIMILLVAYLVSGCVAVATVGSVMYYKSQSHEVATVDIKAPSKNVYAAVLKAVENNPSIVLISKDEDLMLVDLRQNENEGSIKVTEINSELSQLVVTSGITSDNEVTPLKAVLKVCKDLVVECAQSQ
;
A
#
# COMPACT_ATOMS: atom_id res chain seq x y z
N MET A 1 39.32 -45.65 -12.33
CA MET A 1 38.00 -45.07 -12.69
C MET A 1 37.21 -44.75 -11.42
N LYS A 2 37.57 -43.70 -10.66
CA LYS A 2 36.89 -43.43 -9.37
C LYS A 2 36.97 -41.97 -8.89
N LYS A 3 37.25 -41.01 -9.79
CA LYS A 3 37.48 -39.60 -9.44
C LYS A 3 36.61 -38.59 -10.21
N LEU A 4 35.55 -39.01 -10.88
CA LEU A 4 34.73 -38.11 -11.73
C LEU A 4 33.30 -37.83 -11.25
N ILE A 5 32.90 -38.31 -10.06
CA ILE A 5 31.48 -38.27 -9.62
C ILE A 5 31.21 -37.19 -8.56
N MET A 6 32.16 -36.31 -8.25
CA MET A 6 32.05 -35.39 -7.11
C MET A 6 32.08 -33.90 -7.50
N ILE A 7 31.47 -33.53 -8.64
CA ILE A 7 31.35 -32.11 -9.07
C ILE A 7 29.88 -31.69 -9.34
N LEU A 8 28.90 -32.59 -9.21
CA LEU A 8 27.53 -32.30 -9.67
C LEU A 8 26.52 -31.86 -8.59
N LEU A 9 26.94 -31.51 -7.37
CA LEU A 9 26.02 -31.32 -6.24
C LEU A 9 25.94 -29.89 -5.66
N VAL A 10 26.67 -28.92 -6.21
CA VAL A 10 26.72 -27.55 -5.61
C VAL A 10 25.79 -26.54 -6.31
N ALA A 11 25.16 -26.89 -7.45
CA ALA A 11 24.31 -25.95 -8.20
C ALA A 11 22.86 -25.80 -7.69
N TYR A 12 22.43 -26.56 -6.68
CA TYR A 12 21.01 -26.62 -6.27
C TYR A 12 20.64 -25.75 -5.05
N LEU A 13 21.56 -24.96 -4.48
CA LEU A 13 21.31 -24.25 -3.22
C LEU A 13 20.87 -22.77 -3.35
N VAL A 14 20.55 -22.28 -4.55
CA VAL A 14 20.03 -20.91 -4.73
C VAL A 14 18.57 -20.92 -5.18
N SER A 15 17.75 -21.74 -4.55
CA SER A 15 16.28 -21.64 -4.58
C SER A 15 15.80 -20.83 -3.36
N GLY A 16 16.34 -19.62 -3.19
CA GLY A 16 15.72 -18.65 -2.30
C GLY A 16 14.55 -18.04 -3.06
N CYS A 17 13.31 -18.23 -2.58
CA CYS A 17 12.19 -17.39 -3.03
C CYS A 17 12.54 -15.94 -2.69
N VAL A 18 13.09 -15.20 -3.65
CA VAL A 18 13.07 -13.75 -3.62
C VAL A 18 11.60 -13.37 -3.78
N ALA A 19 10.93 -13.13 -2.66
CA ALA A 19 9.68 -12.40 -2.65
C ALA A 19 10.02 -10.98 -3.11
N VAL A 20 10.05 -10.77 -4.42
CA VAL A 20 10.13 -9.44 -5.00
C VAL A 20 8.82 -8.77 -4.60
N ALA A 21 8.87 -7.83 -3.66
CA ALA A 21 7.75 -6.93 -3.43
C ALA A 21 7.54 -6.19 -4.76
N THR A 22 6.52 -6.60 -5.51
CA THR A 22 6.21 -6.04 -6.81
C THR A 22 5.58 -4.68 -6.59
N VAL A 23 6.25 -3.62 -7.06
CA VAL A 23 5.69 -2.26 -7.08
C VAL A 23 4.29 -2.31 -7.70
N GLY A 24 3.31 -1.66 -7.07
CA GLY A 24 1.89 -1.73 -7.45
C GLY A 24 1.10 -2.89 -6.84
N SER A 25 1.74 -3.85 -6.17
CA SER A 25 1.02 -4.91 -5.46
C SER A 25 0.45 -4.39 -4.14
N VAL A 26 -0.88 -4.41 -4.03
CA VAL A 26 -1.60 -3.99 -2.84
C VAL A 26 -1.71 -5.17 -1.88
N MET A 27 -1.02 -5.06 -0.76
CA MET A 27 -1.20 -5.95 0.38
C MET A 27 -2.42 -5.49 1.16
N TYR A 28 -3.45 -6.32 1.24
CA TYR A 28 -4.68 -6.00 1.95
C TYR A 28 -4.97 -7.02 3.05
N TYR A 29 -5.16 -6.53 4.27
CA TYR A 29 -5.47 -7.33 5.45
C TYR A 29 -6.76 -6.83 6.09
N LYS A 30 -7.69 -7.75 6.36
CA LYS A 30 -8.93 -7.51 7.09
C LYS A 30 -9.00 -8.45 8.27
N SER A 31 -9.09 -7.89 9.47
CA SER A 31 -9.31 -8.62 10.72
C SER A 31 -10.77 -8.50 11.17
N GLN A 32 -11.05 -8.82 12.43
CA GLN A 32 -12.37 -8.60 13.05
C GLN A 32 -12.62 -7.16 13.49
N SER A 33 -11.58 -6.32 13.60
CA SER A 33 -11.70 -4.94 14.11
C SER A 33 -11.00 -3.87 13.28
N HIS A 34 -10.10 -4.25 12.37
CA HIS A 34 -9.30 -3.34 11.56
C HIS A 34 -9.11 -3.83 10.14
N GLU A 35 -8.97 -2.88 9.21
CA GLU A 35 -8.56 -3.08 7.83
C GLU A 35 -7.30 -2.27 7.54
N VAL A 36 -6.38 -2.85 6.77
CA VAL A 36 -5.14 -2.19 6.35
C VAL A 36 -4.86 -2.53 4.89
N ALA A 37 -4.54 -1.52 4.09
CA ALA A 37 -4.01 -1.69 2.75
C ALA A 37 -2.68 -0.96 2.60
N THR A 38 -1.69 -1.64 2.04
CA THR A 38 -0.34 -1.10 1.78
C THR A 38 0.05 -1.34 0.34
N VAL A 39 0.66 -0.35 -0.30
CA VAL A 39 1.24 -0.49 -1.63
C VAL A 39 2.49 0.38 -1.78
N ASP A 40 3.50 -0.13 -2.47
CA ASP A 40 4.62 0.66 -2.95
C ASP A 40 4.28 1.19 -4.35
N ILE A 41 4.32 2.52 -4.52
CA ILE A 41 3.92 3.26 -5.71
C ILE A 41 5.14 3.91 -6.35
N LYS A 42 5.34 3.70 -7.65
CA LYS A 42 6.38 4.37 -8.44
C LYS A 42 6.00 5.84 -8.73
N ALA A 43 6.03 6.66 -7.69
CA ALA A 43 5.87 8.10 -7.75
C ALA A 43 6.55 8.77 -6.54
N PRO A 44 6.97 10.04 -6.66
CA PRO A 44 7.47 10.83 -5.52
C PRO A 44 6.41 10.97 -4.41
N SER A 45 6.87 10.96 -3.16
CA SER A 45 6.04 11.00 -1.94
C SER A 45 5.06 12.16 -1.94
N LYS A 46 5.53 13.35 -2.34
CA LYS A 46 4.70 14.57 -2.46
C LYS A 46 3.55 14.42 -3.46
N ASN A 47 3.77 13.73 -4.58
CA ASN A 47 2.72 13.53 -5.59
C ASN A 47 1.66 12.55 -5.07
N VAL A 48 2.09 11.48 -4.39
CA VAL A 48 1.19 10.52 -3.76
C VAL A 48 0.38 11.19 -2.66
N TYR A 49 1.00 12.00 -1.80
CA TYR A 49 0.32 12.72 -0.73
C TYR A 49 -0.69 13.75 -1.29
N ALA A 50 -0.35 14.48 -2.35
CA ALA A 50 -1.28 15.38 -3.01
C ALA A 50 -2.50 14.64 -3.60
N ALA A 51 -2.30 13.45 -4.18
CA ALA A 51 -3.39 12.61 -4.66
C ALA A 51 -4.28 12.10 -3.51
N VAL A 52 -3.68 11.76 -2.36
CA VAL A 52 -4.42 11.42 -1.12
C VAL A 52 -5.29 12.58 -0.67
N LEU A 53 -4.73 13.78 -0.51
CA LEU A 53 -5.50 14.96 -0.09
C LEU A 53 -6.67 15.23 -1.03
N LYS A 54 -6.40 15.19 -2.35
CA LYS A 54 -7.45 15.35 -3.36
C LYS A 54 -8.53 14.27 -3.25
N ALA A 55 -8.17 13.02 -2.98
CA ALA A 55 -9.15 11.94 -2.85
C ALA A 55 -10.02 12.10 -1.58
N VAL A 56 -9.44 12.57 -0.48
CA VAL A 56 -10.14 12.86 0.78
C VAL A 56 -11.08 14.06 0.61
N GLU A 57 -10.58 15.18 0.09
CA GLU A 57 -11.35 16.42 -0.06
C GLU A 57 -12.52 16.30 -1.03
N ASN A 58 -12.40 15.42 -2.04
CA ASN A 58 -13.49 15.18 -3.01
C ASN A 58 -14.48 14.10 -2.56
N ASN A 59 -14.33 13.53 -1.35
CA ASN A 59 -15.23 12.51 -0.84
C ASN A 59 -16.11 13.07 0.29
N PRO A 60 -17.39 13.42 0.03
CA PRO A 60 -18.26 14.00 1.05
C PRO A 60 -18.61 13.04 2.20
N SER A 61 -18.34 11.74 2.05
CA SER A 61 -18.54 10.74 3.09
C SER A 61 -17.33 10.61 4.04
N ILE A 62 -16.30 11.44 3.88
CA ILE A 62 -15.10 11.45 4.72
C ILE A 62 -15.02 12.80 5.44
N VAL A 63 -14.77 12.75 6.75
CA VAL A 63 -14.45 13.92 7.58
C VAL A 63 -12.95 13.91 7.84
N LEU A 64 -12.26 14.97 7.43
CA LEU A 64 -10.86 15.19 7.79
C LEU A 64 -10.76 15.57 9.28
N ILE A 65 -10.06 14.76 10.08
CA ILE A 65 -9.81 15.03 11.50
C ILE A 65 -8.56 15.91 11.64
N SER A 66 -7.45 15.47 11.04
CA SER A 66 -6.16 16.16 11.08
C SER A 66 -5.34 15.87 9.83
N LYS A 67 -4.43 16.79 9.52
CA LYS A 67 -3.36 16.57 8.54
C LYS A 67 -2.04 17.08 9.12
N ASP A 68 -0.99 16.31 8.90
CA ASP A 68 0.39 16.69 9.17
C ASP A 68 1.16 16.58 7.86
N GLU A 69 1.50 17.72 7.27
CA GLU A 69 2.12 17.79 5.94
C GLU A 69 3.61 17.41 5.98
N ASP A 70 4.29 17.67 7.09
CA ASP A 70 5.69 17.30 7.29
C ASP A 70 5.84 15.78 7.43
N LEU A 71 4.89 15.15 8.12
CA LEU A 71 4.80 13.71 8.24
C LEU A 71 4.03 13.06 7.08
N MET A 72 3.40 13.79 6.17
CA MET A 72 2.51 13.24 5.14
C MET A 72 1.48 12.24 5.71
N LEU A 73 0.85 12.64 6.81
CA LEU A 73 -0.16 11.88 7.54
C LEU A 73 -1.51 12.59 7.49
N VAL A 74 -2.57 11.83 7.29
CA VAL A 74 -3.96 12.31 7.33
C VAL A 74 -4.76 11.39 8.23
N ASP A 75 -5.40 11.93 9.26
CA ASP A 75 -6.37 11.21 10.06
C ASP A 75 -7.78 11.63 9.64
N LEU A 76 -8.66 10.64 9.52
CA LEU A 76 -9.99 10.84 8.97
C LEU A 76 -11.02 9.97 9.67
N ARG A 77 -12.28 10.35 9.52
CA ARG A 77 -13.43 9.57 9.93
C ARG A 77 -14.34 9.32 8.75
N GLN A 78 -14.82 8.10 8.62
CA GLN A 78 -15.94 7.75 7.76
C GLN A 78 -17.01 7.08 8.62
N ASN A 79 -18.18 7.70 8.72
CA ASN A 79 -19.21 7.32 9.70
C ASN A 79 -18.64 7.28 11.12
N GLU A 80 -18.67 6.12 11.78
CA GLU A 80 -18.14 5.88 13.13
C GLU A 80 -16.70 5.33 13.11
N ASN A 81 -16.15 5.04 11.93
CA ASN A 81 -14.83 4.43 11.79
C ASN A 81 -13.76 5.50 11.58
N GLU A 82 -12.80 5.54 12.50
CA GLU A 82 -11.58 6.32 12.32
C GLU A 82 -10.53 5.54 11.54
N GLY A 83 -9.68 6.27 10.84
CA GLY A 83 -8.63 5.73 10.01
C GLY A 83 -7.52 6.73 9.77
N SER A 84 -6.43 6.24 9.20
CA SER A 84 -5.28 7.07 8.85
C SER A 84 -4.76 6.73 7.46
N ILE A 85 -4.23 7.72 6.78
CA ILE A 85 -3.50 7.57 5.53
C ILE A 85 -2.11 8.14 5.72
N LYS A 86 -1.09 7.30 5.51
CA LYS A 86 0.32 7.68 5.61
C LYS A 86 1.00 7.46 4.27
N VAL A 87 1.75 8.47 3.84
CA VAL A 87 2.70 8.34 2.74
C VAL A 87 4.12 8.39 3.30
N THR A 88 4.95 7.43 2.91
CA THR A 88 6.35 7.36 3.30
C THR A 88 7.22 7.33 2.06
N GLU A 89 8.23 8.20 2.00
CA GLU A 89 9.22 8.14 0.93
C GLU A 89 10.16 6.94 1.14
N ILE A 90 10.28 6.07 0.13
CA ILE A 90 11.30 5.03 0.10
C ILE A 90 12.56 5.58 -0.60
N ASN A 91 12.35 6.25 -1.73
CA ASN A 91 13.36 7.04 -2.45
C ASN A 91 12.66 8.09 -3.33
N SER A 92 13.43 8.85 -4.12
CA SER A 92 12.92 9.96 -4.94
C SER A 92 11.84 9.56 -5.97
N GLU A 93 11.74 8.29 -6.35
CA GLU A 93 10.79 7.78 -7.34
C GLU A 93 9.81 6.74 -6.80
N LEU A 94 9.95 6.36 -5.52
CA LEU A 94 9.19 5.26 -4.91
C LEU A 94 8.70 5.67 -3.53
N SER A 95 7.40 5.48 -3.30
CA SER A 95 6.74 5.80 -2.04
C SER A 95 5.85 4.67 -1.59
N GLN A 96 5.73 4.49 -0.28
CA GLN A 96 4.75 3.59 0.30
C GLN A 96 3.50 4.37 0.70
N LEU A 97 2.33 3.87 0.30
CA LEU A 97 1.04 4.33 0.76
C LEU A 97 0.47 3.28 1.71
N VAL A 98 0.14 3.69 2.92
CA VAL A 98 -0.58 2.88 3.93
C VAL A 98 -1.90 3.55 4.24
N VAL A 99 -2.99 2.78 4.16
CA VAL A 99 -4.33 3.20 4.56
C VAL A 99 -4.83 2.24 5.63
N THR A 100 -5.29 2.77 6.76
CA THR A 100 -5.87 2.01 7.86
C THR A 100 -7.27 2.50 8.16
N SER A 101 -8.13 1.61 8.64
CA SER A 101 -9.43 1.96 9.22
C SER A 101 -9.87 0.93 10.24
N GLY A 102 -10.92 1.25 11.01
CA GLY A 102 -11.78 0.24 11.61
C GLY A 102 -12.43 -0.68 10.56
N ILE A 103 -13.30 -1.61 10.99
CA ILE A 103 -14.04 -2.47 10.04
C ILE A 103 -15.06 -1.66 9.28
N THR A 104 -14.89 -1.66 7.96
CA THR A 104 -15.79 -0.97 7.06
C THR A 104 -17.01 -1.83 6.73
N SER A 105 -18.16 -1.15 6.62
CA SER A 105 -19.39 -1.75 6.09
C SER A 105 -19.39 -1.76 4.55
N ASP A 106 -20.32 -2.48 3.91
CA ASP A 106 -20.35 -2.61 2.45
C ASP A 106 -20.48 -1.28 1.69
N ASN A 107 -21.09 -0.27 2.34
CA ASN A 107 -21.31 1.06 1.79
C ASN A 107 -20.14 2.02 2.03
N GLU A 108 -19.11 1.59 2.75
CA GLU A 108 -17.93 2.37 3.08
C GLU A 108 -16.79 2.14 2.09
N VAL A 109 -15.87 3.10 2.07
CA VAL A 109 -14.64 3.01 1.28
C VAL A 109 -13.63 2.23 2.10
N THR A 110 -13.43 0.97 1.75
CA THR A 110 -12.40 0.14 2.36
C THR A 110 -10.99 0.70 2.09
N PRO A 111 -9.98 0.42 2.94
CA PRO A 111 -8.59 0.77 2.67
C PRO A 111 -8.10 0.30 1.30
N LEU A 112 -8.49 -0.91 0.87
CA LEU A 112 -8.17 -1.43 -0.46
C LEU A 112 -8.75 -0.54 -1.57
N LYS A 113 -10.03 -0.17 -1.49
CA LYS A 113 -10.67 0.70 -2.48
C LYS A 113 -10.01 2.08 -2.51
N ALA A 114 -9.64 2.62 -1.35
CA ALA A 114 -8.94 3.89 -1.23
C ALA A 114 -7.57 3.86 -1.93
N VAL A 115 -6.76 2.82 -1.67
CA VAL A 115 -5.46 2.63 -2.33
C VAL A 115 -5.63 2.54 -3.86
N LEU A 116 -6.54 1.70 -4.34
CA LEU A 116 -6.77 1.54 -5.79
C LEU A 116 -7.23 2.84 -6.45
N LYS A 117 -8.01 3.68 -5.74
CA LYS A 117 -8.41 4.99 -6.21
C LYS A 117 -7.22 5.95 -6.35
N VAL A 118 -6.33 6.00 -5.36
CA VAL A 118 -5.11 6.84 -5.42
C VAL A 118 -4.22 6.39 -6.57
N CYS A 119 -4.01 5.08 -6.75
CA CYS A 119 -3.25 4.56 -7.90
C CYS A 119 -3.88 4.97 -9.24
N LYS A 120 -5.21 4.88 -9.37
CA LYS A 120 -5.92 5.32 -10.56
C LYS A 120 -5.74 6.82 -10.84
N ASP A 121 -5.80 7.66 -9.80
CA ASP A 121 -5.63 9.11 -9.94
C ASP A 121 -4.20 9.51 -10.33
N LEU A 122 -3.21 8.69 -9.97
CA LEU A 122 -1.82 8.83 -10.37
C LEU A 122 -1.49 8.18 -11.71
N VAL A 123 -2.45 7.50 -12.34
CA VAL A 123 -2.26 6.75 -13.61
C VAL A 123 -1.15 5.69 -13.47
N VAL A 124 -1.11 5.01 -12.32
CA VAL A 124 -0.20 3.89 -12.05
C VAL A 124 -1.00 2.61 -11.86
N GLU A 125 -0.43 1.49 -12.31
CA GLU A 125 -1.05 0.18 -12.14
C GLU A 125 -0.87 -0.30 -10.70
N CYS A 126 -1.99 -0.58 -10.05
CA CYS A 126 -2.01 -1.28 -8.77
C CYS A 126 -3.03 -2.41 -8.82
N ALA A 127 -2.70 -3.54 -8.22
CA ALA A 127 -3.57 -4.70 -8.12
C ALA A 127 -3.41 -5.37 -6.76
N GLN A 128 -4.52 -5.86 -6.21
CA GLN A 128 -4.45 -6.65 -4.98
C GLN A 128 -3.60 -7.90 -5.22
N SER A 129 -2.63 -8.16 -4.33
CA SER A 129 -1.91 -9.42 -4.30
C SER A 129 -2.89 -10.56 -4.00
N GLN A 130 -2.83 -11.63 -4.79
CA GLN A 130 -3.57 -12.87 -4.54
C GLN A 130 -2.92 -13.68 -3.42
#